data_AF-A0A5K7YPL0-F1
#
_entry.id   AF-A0A5K7YPL0-F1
#
_cell.length_a   1.000
_cell.length_b   1.000
_cell.length_c   1.000
_cell.angle_alpha   90.00
_cell.angle_beta   90.00
_cell.angle_gamma   90.00
#
_symmetry.space_group_name_H-M   'P 1'
#
loop_
_entity.id
_entity.type
_entity.pdbx_description
1 polymer ?
#
loop_
_entity_poly.entity_id
_entity_poly.type
_entity_poly.pdbx_seq_one_letter_code
_entity_poly.pdbx_strand_id
1 'polypeptide(L)'
;MDRSDRNNLLFASDALPSLKGVLLAALIVCLLAHPLFGAGDPRPGTILVQELNMRSGPGRHNPPIATLRKGAQVLVLSYEGEWVRILYKDQTGFVMNRERYLRIDEPAAAAADALTPPELPDRPSGDFSRKLAASRKKVAAFSKKEASVISALDDTDRALDSARKNVARLTTELKAVASRISDLEARYSEAEHRAEANEQYVADRLAALYKLGWLGKFHVLASADSMFDFFLRKRTLEQILAHDDAVMAQLIRDKTEMKALLTRLVERKNEKQASTTRLNQRIEAMKTEQVRREALLAEIRGKKSLQLAAIASLNASARELDRTVEAFSAKAPSASSSPVMPAEKPFAALKGLLMMPVKGKIVSFFGHYKDSKFKVTNFQSGINIKADRGEPIRAVYSGKTLFSSWFKGFGNMMIIDHGDHYYTVYAHLEEQFKSKGDPVEAGEVIATVGDTGSLTGAGLHFEVRHHGKPMNPLGWIKKG
;
A
#
# COMPACT_ATOMS: atom_id res chain seq x y z
N MET A 1 -31.80 -2.97 -47.37
CA MET A 1 -30.42 -3.35 -47.72
C MET A 1 -29.48 -2.52 -46.89
N ASP A 2 -28.60 -3.13 -46.10
CA ASP A 2 -27.36 -2.50 -45.67
C ASP A 2 -26.34 -3.60 -45.34
N ARG A 3 -25.07 -3.40 -45.71
CA ARG A 3 -24.00 -4.39 -45.54
C ARG A 3 -22.63 -3.72 -45.55
N SER A 4 -21.78 -4.25 -44.67
CA SER A 4 -20.32 -4.05 -44.58
C SER A 4 -19.81 -2.63 -44.33
N ASP A 5 -19.61 -2.33 -43.05
CA ASP A 5 -18.31 -1.83 -42.60
C ASP A 5 -17.47 -2.97 -42.01
N ARG A 6 -16.19 -3.03 -42.38
CA ARG A 6 -15.18 -3.93 -41.78
C ARG A 6 -13.86 -3.18 -41.64
N ASN A 7 -13.17 -3.43 -40.52
CA ASN A 7 -11.77 -3.11 -40.25
C ASN A 7 -10.86 -3.25 -41.50
N ASN A 8 -9.88 -2.36 -41.69
CA ASN A 8 -8.55 -2.63 -41.12
C ASN A 8 -7.55 -1.45 -41.08
N LEU A 9 -6.62 -1.60 -40.12
CA LEU A 9 -5.40 -0.85 -39.84
C LEU A 9 -4.26 -1.08 -40.88
N LEU A 10 -3.44 -0.06 -41.21
CA LEU A 10 -1.95 0.05 -40.99
C LEU A 10 -1.13 0.91 -41.99
N PHE A 11 -0.09 1.60 -41.44
CA PHE A 11 1.14 2.18 -42.07
C PHE A 11 1.02 3.29 -43.14
N ALA A 12 2.01 4.16 -43.43
CA ALA A 12 3.10 4.84 -42.68
C ALA A 12 3.88 5.83 -43.61
N SER A 13 4.80 6.65 -43.06
CA SER A 13 5.66 7.73 -43.66
C SER A 13 5.01 9.14 -43.63
N ASP A 14 5.70 10.28 -43.40
CA ASP A 14 7.11 10.62 -43.07
C ASP A 14 7.18 12.11 -42.59
N ALA A 15 8.27 12.78 -42.12
CA ALA A 15 9.67 12.45 -41.78
C ALA A 15 10.35 13.61 -40.97
N LEU A 16 11.45 13.30 -40.22
CA LEU A 16 12.55 14.21 -39.77
C LEU A 16 12.21 15.41 -38.83
N PRO A 17 13.19 16.14 -38.24
CA PRO A 17 14.25 15.66 -37.34
C PRO A 17 14.43 16.50 -36.03
N SER A 18 15.35 16.06 -35.16
CA SER A 18 16.12 16.83 -34.14
C SER A 18 15.43 17.87 -33.21
N LEU A 19 15.35 17.57 -31.89
CA LEU A 19 15.95 18.38 -30.79
C LEU A 19 15.59 17.79 -29.40
N LYS A 20 16.35 16.80 -28.90
CA LYS A 20 16.27 16.33 -27.49
C LYS A 20 17.63 15.94 -26.90
N GLY A 21 18.61 16.84 -27.03
CA GLY A 21 19.78 16.85 -26.14
C GLY A 21 19.43 17.61 -24.85
N VAL A 22 19.81 17.06 -23.69
CA VAL A 22 19.75 17.72 -22.36
C VAL A 22 18.35 18.13 -21.88
N LEU A 23 17.58 17.21 -21.29
CA LEU A 23 16.71 17.40 -20.09
C LEU A 23 15.78 16.18 -19.81
N LEU A 24 16.33 15.02 -19.41
CA LEU A 24 15.49 13.97 -18.76
C LEU A 24 16.28 12.95 -17.90
N ALA A 25 17.22 13.39 -17.08
CA ALA A 25 18.03 12.52 -16.21
C ALA A 25 17.53 12.39 -14.76
N ALA A 26 16.23 12.63 -14.50
CA ALA A 26 15.69 12.77 -13.14
C ALA A 26 14.33 12.08 -12.86
N LEU A 27 13.83 11.20 -13.75
CA LEU A 27 12.47 10.65 -13.61
C LEU A 27 12.31 9.14 -13.95
N ILE A 28 13.32 8.29 -13.72
CA ILE A 28 13.19 6.83 -13.85
C ILE A 28 13.91 6.10 -12.70
N VAL A 29 13.29 6.05 -11.51
CA VAL A 29 13.70 5.16 -10.38
C VAL A 29 12.48 4.51 -9.67
N CYS A 30 11.24 4.77 -10.10
CA CYS A 30 10.03 4.39 -9.33
C CYS A 30 9.05 3.41 -10.02
N LEU A 31 9.47 2.65 -11.02
CA LEU A 31 8.70 1.52 -11.55
C LEU A 31 9.60 0.33 -11.89
N LEU A 32 9.60 -0.67 -10.98
CA LEU A 32 9.76 -2.12 -11.18
C LEU A 32 10.42 -2.78 -9.95
N ALA A 33 9.63 -3.03 -8.89
CA ALA A 33 9.89 -4.11 -7.92
C ALA A 33 8.68 -4.34 -7.00
N HIS A 34 8.11 -5.55 -7.04
CA HIS A 34 7.57 -6.17 -5.83
C HIS A 34 8.77 -6.62 -4.98
N PRO A 35 8.58 -6.77 -3.66
CA PRO A 35 8.93 -8.09 -3.12
C PRO A 35 7.86 -8.65 -2.17
N LEU A 36 7.28 -9.77 -2.59
CA LEU A 36 7.03 -10.87 -1.68
C LEU A 36 8.38 -11.37 -1.14
N PHE A 37 8.42 -11.72 0.15
CA PHE A 37 9.53 -12.37 0.86
C PHE A 37 10.90 -11.64 0.90
N GLY A 38 11.27 -11.20 2.10
CA GLY A 38 12.64 -11.36 2.61
C GLY A 38 13.76 -10.51 2.02
N ALA A 39 13.52 -9.24 1.68
CA ALA A 39 14.58 -8.29 1.35
C ALA A 39 14.86 -7.34 2.52
N GLY A 40 16.10 -7.31 3.01
CA GLY A 40 16.58 -6.23 3.89
C GLY A 40 16.80 -4.94 3.08
N ASP A 41 16.91 -3.79 3.75
CA ASP A 41 17.15 -2.52 3.08
C ASP A 41 18.38 -2.58 2.16
N PRO A 42 18.32 -2.07 0.91
CA PRO A 42 19.42 -2.16 -0.03
C PRO A 42 20.69 -1.48 0.50
N ARG A 43 21.81 -2.21 0.52
CA ARG A 43 23.07 -1.72 1.11
C ARG A 43 24.12 -1.40 0.04
N PRO A 44 24.86 -0.28 0.15
CA PRO A 44 26.01 -0.05 -0.71
C PRO A 44 27.11 -1.08 -0.43
N GLY A 45 27.86 -1.43 -1.47
CA GLY A 45 29.02 -2.29 -1.37
C GLY A 45 30.06 -2.00 -2.45
N THR A 46 31.32 -2.31 -2.13
CA THR A 46 32.49 -2.06 -2.97
C THR A 46 33.17 -3.38 -3.37
N ILE A 47 33.45 -3.55 -4.66
CA ILE A 47 34.18 -4.72 -5.18
C ILE A 47 35.68 -4.60 -4.87
N LEU A 48 36.27 -5.65 -4.29
CA LEU A 48 37.66 -5.64 -3.80
C LEU A 48 38.68 -6.28 -4.77
N VAL A 49 38.23 -7.14 -5.69
CA VAL A 49 39.09 -7.83 -6.68
C VAL A 49 39.12 -7.11 -8.02
N GLN A 50 40.20 -7.33 -8.78
CA GLN A 50 40.42 -6.70 -10.09
C GLN A 50 39.28 -6.98 -11.07
N GLU A 51 38.77 -8.22 -11.09
CA GLU A 51 37.63 -8.64 -11.90
C GLU A 51 36.74 -9.61 -11.12
N LEU A 52 35.43 -9.35 -11.12
CA LEU A 52 34.40 -10.22 -10.54
C LEU A 52 33.23 -10.37 -11.51
N ASN A 53 32.94 -11.59 -11.92
CA ASN A 53 31.83 -11.86 -12.85
C ASN A 53 30.48 -11.85 -12.14
N MET A 54 29.64 -10.88 -12.51
CA MET A 54 28.21 -10.84 -12.23
C MET A 54 27.50 -11.81 -13.18
N ARG A 55 26.63 -12.70 -12.67
CA ARG A 55 25.95 -13.76 -13.42
C ARG A 55 24.44 -13.58 -13.44
N SER A 56 23.76 -14.22 -14.39
CA SER A 56 22.30 -14.17 -14.51
C SER A 56 21.53 -14.87 -13.38
N GLY A 57 22.16 -15.79 -12.66
CA GLY A 57 21.56 -16.54 -11.55
C GLY A 57 22.60 -17.03 -10.54
N PRO A 58 22.17 -17.44 -9.33
CA PRO A 58 23.07 -17.98 -8.31
C PRO A 58 23.66 -19.33 -8.74
N GLY A 59 24.96 -19.37 -9.01
CA GLY A 59 25.66 -20.60 -9.39
C GLY A 59 26.77 -20.37 -10.42
N ARG A 60 27.81 -21.21 -10.38
CA ARG A 60 28.95 -21.13 -11.33
C ARG A 60 28.59 -21.56 -12.76
N HIS A 61 27.47 -22.25 -12.94
CA HIS A 61 26.95 -22.71 -14.23
C HIS A 61 26.22 -21.60 -15.02
N ASN A 62 25.72 -20.56 -14.35
CA ASN A 62 25.02 -19.45 -15.02
C ASN A 62 26.01 -18.55 -15.77
N PRO A 63 25.71 -18.10 -17.00
CA PRO A 63 26.64 -17.28 -17.78
C PRO A 63 26.95 -15.93 -17.08
N PRO A 64 28.18 -15.40 -17.24
CA PRO A 64 28.50 -14.04 -16.83
C PRO A 64 27.76 -13.04 -17.73
N ILE A 65 27.11 -12.06 -17.10
CA ILE A 65 26.38 -10.97 -17.78
C ILE A 65 27.14 -9.63 -17.70
N ALA A 66 28.03 -9.46 -16.71
CA ALA A 66 28.97 -8.34 -16.65
C ALA A 66 30.22 -8.71 -15.83
N THR A 67 31.32 -7.98 -16.03
CA THR A 67 32.54 -8.08 -15.21
C THR A 67 32.73 -6.78 -14.44
N LEU A 68 32.71 -6.86 -13.12
CA LEU A 68 32.90 -5.75 -12.19
C LEU A 68 34.39 -5.59 -11.89
N ARG A 69 34.88 -4.36 -11.86
CA ARG A 69 36.29 -4.06 -11.54
C ARG A 69 36.48 -3.62 -10.09
N LYS A 70 37.71 -3.70 -9.59
CA LYS A 70 38.07 -3.22 -8.24
C LYS A 70 37.62 -1.77 -8.04
N GLY A 71 36.99 -1.48 -6.91
CA GLY A 71 36.43 -0.17 -6.58
C GLY A 71 35.03 0.10 -7.16
N ALA A 72 34.47 -0.81 -7.98
CA ALA A 72 33.09 -0.67 -8.45
C ALA A 72 32.10 -0.63 -7.28
N GLN A 73 31.24 0.39 -7.30
CA GLN A 73 30.12 0.54 -6.37
C GLN A 73 28.93 -0.27 -6.87
N VAL A 74 28.33 -1.08 -5.99
CA VAL A 74 27.17 -1.91 -6.26
C VAL A 74 26.13 -1.73 -5.15
N LEU A 75 24.85 -1.94 -5.45
CA LEU A 75 23.80 -1.95 -4.44
C LEU A 75 23.35 -3.39 -4.18
N VAL A 76 23.57 -3.89 -2.97
CA VAL A 76 23.14 -5.22 -2.50
C VAL A 76 21.64 -5.22 -2.28
N LEU A 77 20.92 -6.15 -2.92
CA LEU A 77 19.46 -6.26 -2.91
C LEU A 77 18.95 -7.42 -2.05
N SER A 78 19.60 -8.59 -2.14
CA SER A 78 19.24 -9.80 -1.38
C SER A 78 20.43 -10.74 -1.21
N TYR A 79 20.34 -11.65 -0.23
CA TYR A 79 21.30 -12.73 0.01
C TYR A 79 20.64 -14.07 -0.29
N GLU A 80 21.30 -14.90 -1.11
CA GLU A 80 20.83 -16.21 -1.55
C GLU A 80 21.97 -17.23 -1.35
N GLY A 81 22.22 -17.57 -0.08
CA GLY A 81 23.30 -18.48 0.33
C GLY A 81 24.70 -17.90 0.07
N GLU A 82 25.53 -18.67 -0.66
CA GLU A 82 26.86 -18.26 -1.15
C GLU A 82 26.82 -17.15 -2.23
N TRP A 83 25.66 -16.58 -2.54
CA TRP A 83 25.48 -15.54 -3.57
C TRP A 83 24.75 -14.31 -3.03
N VAL A 84 25.16 -13.14 -3.53
CA VAL A 84 24.51 -11.85 -3.28
C VAL A 84 23.90 -11.36 -4.59
N ARG A 85 22.63 -10.97 -4.55
CA ARG A 85 21.99 -10.26 -5.66
C ARG A 85 22.33 -8.78 -5.55
N ILE A 86 22.87 -8.21 -6.62
CA ILE A 86 23.32 -6.82 -6.68
C ILE A 86 22.70 -6.10 -7.88
N LEU A 87 22.67 -4.77 -7.80
CA LEU A 87 22.42 -3.84 -8.92
C LEU A 87 23.73 -3.12 -9.27
N TYR A 88 24.09 -3.12 -10.55
CA TYR A 88 25.24 -2.41 -11.11
C TYR A 88 24.91 -1.88 -12.51
N LYS A 89 25.07 -0.57 -12.74
CA LYS A 89 24.77 0.10 -14.02
C LYS A 89 23.43 -0.36 -14.63
N ASP A 90 22.37 -0.23 -13.84
CA ASP A 90 20.98 -0.57 -14.20
C ASP A 90 20.71 -2.05 -14.53
N GLN A 91 21.68 -2.94 -14.32
CA GLN A 91 21.54 -4.39 -14.45
C GLN A 91 21.56 -5.08 -13.08
N THR A 92 20.59 -5.96 -12.82
CA THR A 92 20.63 -6.84 -11.64
C THR A 92 21.28 -8.18 -11.97
N GLY A 93 22.16 -8.66 -11.11
CA GLY A 93 22.76 -9.98 -11.24
C GLY A 93 23.32 -10.51 -9.93
N PHE A 94 23.96 -11.68 -10.00
CA PHE A 94 24.46 -12.40 -8.84
C PHE A 94 25.98 -12.43 -8.81
N VAL A 95 26.56 -12.13 -7.65
CA VAL A 95 27.99 -12.25 -7.35
C VAL A 95 28.20 -13.16 -6.14
N MET A 96 29.39 -13.77 -6.04
CA MET A 96 29.67 -14.73 -4.98
C MET A 96 29.92 -14.00 -3.65
N ASN A 97 29.20 -14.38 -2.60
CA ASN A 97 29.24 -13.78 -1.28
C ASN A 97 30.51 -14.19 -0.53
N ARG A 98 31.62 -13.49 -0.78
CA ARG A 98 32.86 -13.66 -0.03
C ARG A 98 33.46 -12.30 0.29
N GLU A 99 33.90 -12.14 1.54
CA GLU A 99 34.52 -10.90 2.05
C GLU A 99 35.69 -10.44 1.18
N ARG A 100 36.46 -11.38 0.60
CA ARG A 100 37.56 -11.09 -0.33
C ARG A 100 37.13 -10.53 -1.70
N TYR A 101 35.85 -10.57 -2.05
CA TYR A 101 35.30 -10.15 -3.35
C TYR A 101 34.43 -8.89 -3.24
N LEU A 102 33.59 -8.83 -2.22
CA LEU A 102 32.63 -7.75 -1.97
C LEU A 102 32.73 -7.32 -0.50
N ARG A 103 33.07 -6.04 -0.28
CA ARG A 103 32.84 -5.40 1.02
C ARG A 103 31.44 -4.80 0.99
N ILE A 104 30.61 -5.15 1.95
CA ILE A 104 29.31 -4.51 2.15
C ILE A 104 29.52 -3.48 3.25
N ASP A 105 29.19 -2.21 2.99
CA ASP A 105 29.43 -1.16 3.97
C ASP A 105 28.30 -1.22 5.01
N GLU A 106 28.63 -1.66 6.24
CA GLU A 106 27.65 -1.73 7.33
C GLU A 106 27.18 -0.33 7.75
N PRO A 107 25.91 -0.17 8.17
CA PRO A 107 25.46 1.06 8.80
C PRO A 107 26.22 1.23 10.11
N ALA A 108 27.01 2.30 10.22
CA ALA A 108 27.96 2.52 11.31
C ALA A 108 27.32 2.38 12.70
N ALA A 109 27.54 1.22 13.33
CA ALA A 109 27.28 0.98 14.74
C ALA A 109 28.44 1.54 15.56
N ALA A 110 28.11 2.26 16.64
CA ALA A 110 29.11 2.93 17.46
C ALA A 110 30.01 1.93 18.20
N ALA A 111 31.32 2.06 18.00
CA ALA A 111 32.31 1.64 18.98
C ALA A 111 32.72 2.88 19.79
N ALA A 112 32.53 2.83 21.11
CA ALA A 112 32.99 3.87 22.00
C ALA A 112 34.44 3.59 22.41
N ASP A 113 35.34 4.55 22.19
CA ASP A 113 36.09 5.11 23.31
C ASP A 113 36.74 6.47 22.98
N ALA A 114 37.04 7.24 24.03
CA ALA A 114 37.97 8.37 24.11
C ALA A 114 38.05 9.39 22.94
N LEU A 115 37.18 10.41 22.96
CA LEU A 115 37.53 11.85 22.94
C LEU A 115 36.25 12.69 22.79
N THR A 116 36.14 13.80 23.53
CA THR A 116 34.95 14.67 23.52
C THR A 116 35.25 16.02 22.88
N PRO A 117 34.92 16.24 21.59
CA PRO A 117 34.70 17.57 21.04
C PRO A 117 33.30 18.09 21.44
N PRO A 118 33.10 19.42 21.56
CA PRO A 118 31.87 19.97 22.11
C PRO A 118 30.67 19.83 21.17
N GLU A 119 29.53 19.35 21.69
CA GLU A 119 28.27 19.30 20.93
C GLU A 119 27.85 20.68 20.42
N LEU A 120 27.62 20.76 19.10
CA LEU A 120 26.83 21.79 18.45
C LEU A 120 25.35 21.38 18.53
N PRO A 121 24.46 22.19 19.13
CA PRO A 121 23.05 21.86 19.26
C PRO A 121 22.28 22.16 17.96
N ASP A 122 22.45 21.30 16.96
CA ASP A 122 21.58 21.24 15.78
C ASP A 122 20.19 20.71 16.18
N ARG A 123 19.21 21.61 16.40
CA ARG A 123 17.77 21.33 16.21
C ARG A 123 16.85 22.56 16.38
N PRO A 124 15.75 22.67 15.61
CA PRO A 124 14.84 23.83 15.65
C PRO A 124 13.77 23.72 16.74
N SER A 125 13.01 24.81 16.88
CA SER A 125 11.99 25.08 17.90
C SER A 125 11.06 23.93 18.29
N GLY A 126 10.57 24.01 19.54
CA GLY A 126 9.67 23.00 20.09
C GLY A 126 8.29 22.95 19.43
N ASP A 127 7.83 24.03 18.77
CA ASP A 127 6.67 23.94 17.89
C ASP A 127 7.02 23.20 16.60
N PHE A 128 8.13 23.56 15.93
CA PHE A 128 8.64 22.85 14.74
C PHE A 128 8.78 21.32 14.97
N SER A 129 9.43 20.93 16.07
CA SER A 129 9.62 19.53 16.46
C SER A 129 8.28 18.81 16.72
N ARG A 130 7.27 19.50 17.27
CA ARG A 130 5.89 18.98 17.39
C ARG A 130 5.23 18.78 16.02
N LYS A 131 5.36 19.72 15.07
CA LYS A 131 4.83 19.56 13.69
C LYS A 131 5.45 18.34 13.02
N LEU A 132 6.77 18.21 13.12
CA LEU A 132 7.53 17.13 12.52
C LEU A 132 7.10 15.76 13.11
N ALA A 133 6.98 15.65 14.43
CA ALA A 133 6.52 14.43 15.10
C ALA A 133 5.07 14.07 14.73
N ALA A 134 4.16 15.05 14.72
CA ALA A 134 2.77 14.86 14.32
C ALA A 134 2.65 14.41 12.86
N SER A 135 3.40 15.03 11.95
CA SER A 135 3.48 14.65 10.54
C SER A 135 4.06 13.25 10.35
N ARG A 136 5.13 12.89 11.06
CA ARG A 136 5.70 11.52 11.05
C ARG A 136 4.69 10.48 11.56
N LYS A 137 3.90 10.77 12.61
CA LYS A 137 2.80 9.88 13.03
C LYS A 137 1.76 9.70 11.92
N LYS A 138 1.35 10.78 11.25
CA LYS A 138 0.40 10.70 10.13
C LYS A 138 0.94 9.81 9.01
N VAL A 139 2.20 9.97 8.61
CA VAL A 139 2.86 9.07 7.63
C VAL A 139 2.86 7.61 8.11
N ALA A 140 3.25 7.33 9.36
CA ALA A 140 3.24 5.98 9.90
C ALA A 140 1.83 5.36 9.94
N ALA A 141 0.81 6.16 10.31
CA ALA A 141 -0.58 5.74 10.31
C ALA A 141 -1.11 5.48 8.88
N PHE A 142 -0.74 6.31 7.90
CA PHE A 142 -1.06 6.05 6.50
C PHE A 142 -0.35 4.80 5.98
N SER A 143 0.93 4.56 6.31
CA SER A 143 1.65 3.33 5.94
C SER A 143 1.01 2.07 6.54
N LYS A 144 0.55 2.11 7.81
CA LYS A 144 -0.18 0.99 8.40
C LYS A 144 -1.52 0.73 7.71
N LYS A 145 -2.26 1.79 7.35
CA LYS A 145 -3.51 1.68 6.58
C LYS A 145 -3.26 1.15 5.17
N GLU A 146 -2.22 1.64 4.49
CA GLU A 146 -1.79 1.18 3.17
C GLU A 146 -1.51 -0.32 3.17
N ALA A 147 -0.69 -0.81 4.09
CA ALA A 147 -0.40 -2.25 4.23
C ALA A 147 -1.67 -3.08 4.51
N SER A 148 -2.56 -2.57 5.36
CA SER A 148 -3.85 -3.21 5.66
C SER A 148 -4.77 -3.31 4.43
N VAL A 149 -4.82 -2.28 3.59
CA VAL A 149 -5.63 -2.27 2.36
C VAL A 149 -5.01 -3.19 1.29
N ILE A 150 -3.68 -3.21 1.16
CA ILE A 150 -2.97 -4.12 0.26
C ILE A 150 -3.22 -5.59 0.64
N SER A 151 -3.14 -5.95 1.92
CA SER A 151 -3.46 -7.30 2.39
C SER A 151 -4.90 -7.69 2.05
N ALA A 152 -5.86 -6.78 2.29
CA ALA A 152 -7.26 -7.04 1.99
C ALA A 152 -7.56 -7.15 0.48
N LEU A 153 -6.77 -6.50 -0.38
CA LEU A 153 -6.83 -6.67 -1.83
C LEU A 153 -6.31 -8.06 -2.24
N ASP A 154 -5.13 -8.47 -1.75
CA ASP A 154 -4.55 -9.80 -2.02
C ASP A 154 -5.44 -10.96 -1.52
N ASP A 155 -6.12 -10.79 -0.37
CA ASP A 155 -7.14 -11.74 0.10
C ASP A 155 -8.37 -11.78 -0.83
N THR A 156 -8.75 -10.64 -1.42
CA THR A 156 -9.88 -10.53 -2.37
C THR A 156 -9.52 -11.17 -3.72
N ASP A 157 -8.30 -10.98 -4.22
CA ASP A 157 -7.81 -11.60 -5.45
C ASP A 157 -7.72 -13.13 -5.32
N ARG A 158 -7.20 -13.63 -4.19
CA ARG A 158 -7.19 -15.07 -3.88
C ARG A 158 -8.61 -15.66 -3.79
N ALA A 159 -9.56 -14.93 -3.22
CA ALA A 159 -10.97 -15.33 -3.18
C ALA A 159 -11.61 -15.32 -4.59
N LEU A 160 -11.29 -14.34 -5.43
CA LEU A 160 -11.76 -14.23 -6.82
C LEU A 160 -11.23 -15.37 -7.69
N ASP A 161 -9.95 -15.71 -7.61
CA ASP A 161 -9.36 -16.84 -8.34
C ASP A 161 -10.01 -18.18 -7.94
N SER A 162 -10.15 -18.43 -6.63
CA SER A 162 -10.86 -19.62 -6.12
C SER A 162 -12.31 -19.68 -6.61
N ALA A 163 -13.04 -18.56 -6.57
CA ALA A 163 -14.41 -18.48 -7.07
C ALA A 163 -14.50 -18.76 -8.59
N ARG A 164 -13.59 -18.19 -9.39
CA ARG A 164 -13.51 -18.44 -10.85
C ARG A 164 -13.22 -19.91 -11.16
N LYS A 165 -12.28 -20.53 -10.45
CA LYS A 165 -11.97 -21.98 -10.57
C LYS A 165 -13.17 -22.84 -10.22
N ASN A 166 -13.94 -22.49 -9.19
CA ASN A 166 -15.18 -23.18 -8.84
C ASN A 166 -16.27 -23.01 -9.91
N VAL A 167 -16.44 -21.82 -10.49
CA VAL A 167 -17.38 -21.58 -11.62
C VAL A 167 -16.98 -22.38 -12.85
N ALA A 168 -15.69 -22.42 -13.20
CA ALA A 168 -15.19 -23.22 -14.32
C ALA A 168 -15.46 -24.72 -14.11
N ARG A 169 -15.18 -25.25 -12.92
CA ARG A 169 -15.48 -26.66 -12.56
C ARG A 169 -16.97 -26.95 -12.66
N LEU A 170 -17.83 -26.11 -12.07
CA LEU A 170 -19.28 -26.27 -12.14
C LEU A 170 -19.82 -26.19 -13.58
N THR A 171 -19.22 -25.37 -14.44
CA THR A 171 -19.60 -25.27 -15.86
C THR A 171 -19.28 -26.57 -16.60
N THR A 172 -18.12 -27.17 -16.34
CA THR A 172 -17.75 -28.48 -16.89
C THR A 172 -18.68 -29.58 -16.38
N GLU A 173 -18.99 -29.59 -15.07
CA GLU A 173 -19.95 -30.53 -14.48
C GLU A 173 -21.37 -30.37 -15.05
N LEU A 174 -21.83 -29.13 -15.27
CA LEU A 174 -23.11 -28.82 -15.91
C LEU A 174 -23.18 -29.34 -17.34
N LYS A 175 -22.11 -29.17 -18.13
CA LYS A 175 -22.01 -29.73 -19.49
C LYS A 175 -22.08 -31.27 -19.47
N ALA A 176 -21.38 -31.92 -18.53
CA ALA A 176 -21.42 -33.36 -18.37
C ALA A 176 -22.82 -33.87 -17.94
N VAL A 177 -23.50 -33.18 -17.02
CA VAL A 177 -24.88 -33.51 -16.62
C VAL A 177 -25.86 -33.29 -17.77
N ALA A 178 -25.75 -32.19 -18.52
CA ALA A 178 -26.60 -31.94 -19.69
C ALA A 178 -26.44 -33.02 -20.77
N SER A 179 -25.20 -33.48 -21.03
CA SER A 179 -24.95 -34.58 -21.97
C SER A 179 -25.56 -35.91 -21.50
N ARG A 180 -25.53 -36.19 -20.18
CA ARG A 180 -26.13 -37.40 -19.60
C ARG A 180 -27.66 -37.36 -19.63
N ILE A 181 -28.26 -36.18 -19.45
CA ILE A 181 -29.70 -35.98 -19.60
C ILE A 181 -30.09 -36.29 -21.05
N SER A 182 -29.40 -35.71 -22.04
CA SER A 182 -29.70 -35.95 -23.47
C SER A 182 -29.53 -37.41 -23.91
N ASP A 183 -28.50 -38.12 -23.43
CA ASP A 183 -28.33 -39.57 -23.68
C ASP A 183 -29.45 -40.39 -23.03
N LEU A 184 -29.85 -40.06 -21.80
CA LEU A 184 -30.93 -40.75 -21.10
C LEU A 184 -32.31 -40.48 -21.72
N GLU A 185 -32.57 -39.26 -22.20
CA GLU A 185 -33.79 -38.89 -22.94
C GLU A 185 -33.93 -39.70 -24.22
N ALA A 186 -32.83 -39.87 -24.98
CA ALA A 186 -32.81 -40.70 -26.18
C ALA A 186 -33.09 -42.18 -25.86
N ARG A 187 -32.43 -42.75 -24.83
CA ARG A 187 -32.68 -44.14 -24.39
C ARG A 187 -34.09 -44.35 -23.86
N TYR A 188 -34.65 -43.38 -23.15
CA TYR A 188 -36.02 -43.42 -22.67
C TYR A 188 -37.01 -43.46 -23.85
N SER A 189 -36.81 -42.63 -24.87
CA SER A 189 -37.63 -42.63 -26.10
C SER A 189 -37.51 -43.96 -26.88
N GLU A 190 -36.32 -44.55 -26.97
CA GLU A 190 -36.12 -45.87 -27.58
C GLU A 190 -36.82 -46.98 -26.78
N ALA A 191 -36.71 -46.96 -25.45
CA ALA A 191 -37.42 -47.89 -24.56
C ALA A 191 -38.95 -47.71 -24.61
N GLU A 192 -39.42 -46.48 -24.79
CA GLU A 192 -40.82 -46.13 -24.97
C GLU A 192 -41.39 -46.74 -26.26
N HIS A 193 -40.74 -46.51 -27.41
CA HIS A 193 -41.16 -47.11 -28.68
C HIS A 193 -41.07 -48.65 -28.69
N ARG A 194 -40.07 -49.25 -28.02
CA ARG A 194 -40.01 -50.71 -27.85
C ARG A 194 -41.15 -51.24 -26.99
N ALA A 195 -41.54 -50.52 -25.93
CA ALA A 195 -42.69 -50.90 -25.11
C ALA A 195 -44.00 -50.82 -25.90
N GLU A 196 -44.22 -49.75 -26.66
CA GLU A 196 -45.39 -49.57 -27.54
C GLU A 196 -45.49 -50.68 -28.60
N ALA A 197 -44.39 -50.97 -29.30
CA ALA A 197 -44.34 -52.02 -30.32
C ALA A 197 -44.57 -53.42 -29.74
N ASN A 198 -44.02 -53.70 -28.54
CA ASN A 198 -44.22 -54.99 -27.87
C ASN A 198 -45.63 -55.12 -27.28
N GLU A 199 -46.22 -54.04 -26.75
CA GLU A 199 -47.61 -54.01 -26.29
C GLU A 199 -48.57 -54.31 -27.45
N GLN A 200 -48.36 -53.70 -28.62
CA GLN A 200 -49.17 -53.98 -29.81
C GLN A 200 -48.98 -55.43 -30.30
N TYR A 201 -47.75 -55.94 -30.32
CA TYR A 201 -47.48 -57.35 -30.66
C TYR A 201 -48.17 -58.34 -29.73
N VAL A 202 -48.13 -58.08 -28.41
CA VAL A 202 -48.81 -58.91 -27.39
C VAL A 202 -50.33 -58.78 -27.54
N ALA A 203 -50.86 -57.59 -27.82
CA ALA A 203 -52.29 -57.38 -28.07
C ALA A 203 -52.78 -58.15 -29.31
N ASP A 204 -52.05 -58.10 -30.42
CA ASP A 204 -52.37 -58.85 -31.64
C ASP A 204 -52.31 -60.37 -31.40
N ARG A 205 -51.29 -60.85 -30.67
CA ARG A 205 -51.17 -62.26 -30.24
C ARG A 205 -52.33 -62.68 -29.35
N LEU A 206 -52.70 -61.88 -28.35
CA LEU A 206 -53.83 -62.16 -27.45
C LEU A 206 -55.16 -62.15 -28.21
N ALA A 207 -55.36 -61.21 -29.14
CA ALA A 207 -56.54 -61.16 -29.99
C ALA A 207 -56.63 -62.38 -30.93
N ALA A 208 -55.50 -62.86 -31.45
CA ALA A 208 -55.45 -64.11 -32.23
C ALA A 208 -55.80 -65.33 -31.37
N LEU A 209 -55.21 -65.46 -30.17
CA LEU A 209 -55.53 -66.53 -29.21
C LEU A 209 -57.00 -66.51 -28.76
N TYR A 210 -57.56 -65.32 -28.52
CA TYR A 210 -58.98 -65.15 -28.17
C TYR A 210 -59.90 -65.58 -29.32
N LYS A 211 -59.63 -65.13 -30.56
CA LYS A 211 -60.39 -65.56 -31.75
C LYS A 211 -60.30 -67.07 -31.97
N LEU A 212 -59.14 -67.68 -31.70
CA LEU A 212 -58.92 -69.12 -31.77
C LEU A 212 -59.77 -69.88 -30.74
N GLY A 213 -59.88 -69.34 -29.52
CA GLY A 213 -60.74 -69.89 -28.46
C GLY A 213 -62.24 -69.72 -28.75
N TRP A 214 -62.65 -68.55 -29.24
CA TRP A 214 -64.05 -68.26 -29.60
C TRP A 214 -64.57 -69.13 -30.76
N LEU A 215 -63.70 -69.51 -31.70
CA LEU A 215 -64.02 -70.45 -32.78
C LEU A 215 -64.13 -71.93 -32.33
N GLY A 216 -64.17 -72.20 -31.02
CA GLY A 216 -64.58 -73.50 -30.48
C GLY A 216 -63.55 -74.62 -30.61
N LYS A 217 -62.25 -74.30 -30.70
CA LYS A 217 -61.21 -75.29 -31.01
C LYS A 217 -60.24 -75.59 -29.86
N PHE A 218 -60.67 -76.50 -28.98
CA PHE A 218 -59.74 -77.48 -28.40
C PHE A 218 -58.92 -78.19 -29.51
N HIS A 219 -59.50 -78.32 -30.71
CA HIS A 219 -58.92 -78.87 -31.94
C HIS A 219 -57.60 -78.25 -32.47
N VAL A 220 -57.05 -77.16 -31.94
CA VAL A 220 -55.73 -76.64 -32.41
C VAL A 220 -54.59 -77.13 -31.53
N LEU A 221 -54.86 -77.36 -30.25
CA LEU A 221 -54.00 -78.15 -29.38
C LEU A 221 -54.22 -79.65 -29.64
N ALA A 222 -55.47 -80.07 -29.88
CA ALA A 222 -55.88 -81.46 -30.13
C ALA A 222 -55.83 -81.91 -31.61
N SER A 223 -55.34 -81.08 -32.54
CA SER A 223 -54.84 -81.52 -33.86
C SER A 223 -53.38 -81.98 -33.81
N ALA A 224 -52.87 -82.22 -32.60
CA ALA A 224 -51.62 -82.92 -32.38
C ALA A 224 -51.81 -84.40 -32.72
N ASP A 225 -50.91 -84.98 -33.51
CA ASP A 225 -50.96 -86.40 -33.93
C ASP A 225 -50.78 -87.38 -32.75
N SER A 226 -50.48 -86.86 -31.55
CA SER A 226 -50.42 -87.62 -30.30
C SER A 226 -50.67 -86.74 -29.07
N MET A 227 -51.03 -87.36 -27.94
CA MET A 227 -51.11 -86.68 -26.63
C MET A 227 -49.77 -86.03 -26.22
N PHE A 228 -48.63 -86.55 -26.67
CA PHE A 228 -47.32 -85.97 -26.39
C PHE A 228 -47.14 -84.60 -27.05
N ASP A 229 -47.50 -84.49 -28.33
CA ASP A 229 -47.44 -83.23 -29.09
C ASP A 229 -48.44 -82.19 -28.56
N PHE A 230 -49.63 -82.61 -28.07
CA PHE A 230 -50.55 -81.72 -27.33
C PHE A 230 -49.86 -81.06 -26.12
N PHE A 231 -49.20 -81.86 -25.26
CA PHE A 231 -48.53 -81.33 -24.06
C PHE A 231 -47.30 -80.47 -24.42
N LEU A 232 -46.57 -80.83 -25.48
CA LEU A 232 -45.46 -80.03 -25.97
C LEU A 232 -45.93 -78.66 -26.46
N ARG A 233 -46.96 -78.60 -27.31
CA ARG A 233 -47.57 -77.35 -27.81
C ARG A 233 -48.13 -76.47 -26.68
N LYS A 234 -48.77 -77.09 -25.68
CA LYS A 234 -49.23 -76.36 -24.47
C LYS A 234 -48.04 -75.71 -23.75
N ARG A 235 -47.00 -76.50 -23.45
CA ARG A 235 -45.81 -76.02 -22.74
C ARG A 235 -45.07 -74.91 -23.49
N THR A 236 -44.94 -75.01 -24.82
CA THR A 236 -44.29 -73.96 -25.61
C THR A 236 -45.10 -72.67 -25.62
N LEU A 237 -46.44 -72.74 -25.68
CA LEU A 237 -47.30 -71.55 -25.55
C LEU A 237 -47.19 -70.89 -24.16
N GLU A 238 -47.19 -71.68 -23.09
CA GLU A 238 -46.97 -71.20 -21.71
C GLU A 238 -45.60 -70.52 -21.56
N GLN A 239 -44.54 -71.08 -22.16
CA GLN A 239 -43.19 -70.49 -22.17
C GLN A 239 -43.13 -69.17 -22.96
N ILE A 240 -43.83 -69.08 -24.10
CA ILE A 240 -43.90 -67.85 -24.89
C ILE A 240 -44.64 -66.74 -24.13
N LEU A 241 -45.80 -67.04 -23.55
CA LEU A 241 -46.57 -66.04 -22.78
C LEU A 241 -45.81 -65.58 -21.52
N ALA A 242 -45.12 -66.49 -20.83
CA ALA A 242 -44.27 -66.12 -19.69
C ALA A 242 -43.05 -65.26 -20.11
N HIS A 243 -42.52 -65.46 -21.32
CA HIS A 243 -41.46 -64.61 -21.86
C HIS A 243 -42.00 -63.21 -22.22
N ASP A 244 -43.14 -63.13 -22.91
CA ASP A 244 -43.78 -61.86 -23.29
C ASP A 244 -44.09 -60.99 -22.05
N ASP A 245 -44.67 -61.59 -21.00
CA ASP A 245 -44.96 -60.92 -19.72
C ASP A 245 -43.67 -60.46 -19.02
N ALA A 246 -42.63 -61.30 -18.97
CA ALA A 246 -41.34 -60.93 -18.40
C ALA A 246 -40.67 -59.75 -19.13
N VAL A 247 -40.75 -59.70 -20.47
CA VAL A 247 -40.23 -58.60 -21.29
C VAL A 247 -41.03 -57.32 -21.07
N MET A 248 -42.37 -57.37 -21.07
CA MET A 248 -43.20 -56.20 -20.78
C MET A 248 -42.96 -55.66 -19.37
N ALA A 249 -42.90 -56.53 -18.38
CA ALA A 249 -42.62 -56.15 -17.00
C ALA A 249 -41.21 -55.53 -16.85
N GLN A 250 -40.22 -55.98 -17.64
CA GLN A 250 -38.89 -55.36 -17.66
C GLN A 250 -38.90 -53.98 -18.31
N LEU A 251 -39.53 -53.81 -19.48
CA LEU A 251 -39.62 -52.52 -20.17
C LEU A 251 -40.33 -51.45 -19.31
N ILE A 252 -41.38 -51.83 -18.59
CA ILE A 252 -42.07 -50.94 -17.65
C ILE A 252 -41.15 -50.54 -16.48
N ARG A 253 -40.41 -51.49 -15.89
CA ARG A 253 -39.40 -51.19 -14.86
C ARG A 253 -38.33 -50.23 -15.38
N ASP A 254 -37.73 -50.52 -16.54
CA ASP A 254 -36.68 -49.69 -17.14
C ASP A 254 -37.17 -48.26 -17.42
N LYS A 255 -38.36 -48.09 -18.01
CA LYS A 255 -38.97 -46.76 -18.22
C LYS A 255 -39.17 -46.02 -16.90
N THR A 256 -39.68 -46.66 -15.85
CA THR A 256 -39.89 -46.00 -14.55
C THR A 256 -38.57 -45.61 -13.86
N GLU A 257 -37.55 -46.45 -13.92
CA GLU A 257 -36.22 -46.14 -13.38
C GLU A 257 -35.54 -45.00 -14.15
N MET A 258 -35.54 -45.05 -15.48
CA MET A 258 -34.99 -43.99 -16.34
C MET A 258 -35.69 -42.64 -16.09
N LYS A 259 -37.02 -42.64 -15.95
CA LYS A 259 -37.79 -41.42 -15.64
C LYS A 259 -37.44 -40.85 -14.25
N ALA A 260 -37.28 -41.70 -13.24
CA ALA A 260 -36.85 -41.27 -11.91
C ALA A 260 -35.41 -40.72 -11.92
N LEU A 261 -34.51 -41.34 -12.69
CA LEU A 261 -33.14 -40.89 -12.89
C LEU A 261 -33.09 -39.53 -13.62
N LEU A 262 -33.93 -39.34 -14.65
CA LEU A 262 -34.06 -38.08 -15.38
C LEU A 262 -34.44 -36.92 -14.46
N THR A 263 -35.51 -37.07 -13.67
CA THR A 263 -35.95 -36.07 -12.69
C THR A 263 -34.80 -35.68 -11.74
N ARG A 264 -34.08 -36.67 -11.19
CA ARG A 264 -32.95 -36.45 -10.28
C ARG A 264 -31.76 -35.76 -10.96
N LEU A 265 -31.52 -36.01 -12.25
CA LEU A 265 -30.47 -35.31 -13.01
C LEU A 265 -30.86 -33.85 -13.33
N VAL A 266 -32.12 -33.59 -13.67
CA VAL A 266 -32.65 -32.24 -13.91
C VAL A 266 -32.61 -31.40 -12.62
N GLU A 267 -32.99 -31.97 -11.48
CA GLU A 267 -32.87 -31.33 -10.17
C GLU A 267 -31.42 -30.93 -9.87
N ARG A 268 -30.48 -31.89 -9.97
CA ARG A 268 -29.04 -31.64 -9.77
C ARG A 268 -28.45 -30.63 -10.76
N LYS A 269 -28.95 -30.57 -12.00
CA LYS A 269 -28.59 -29.53 -12.98
C LYS A 269 -29.03 -28.16 -12.49
N ASN A 270 -30.27 -28.04 -12.00
CA ASN A 270 -30.82 -26.78 -11.49
C ASN A 270 -30.09 -26.29 -10.22
N GLU A 271 -29.76 -27.20 -9.29
CA GLU A 271 -28.95 -26.88 -8.11
C GLU A 271 -27.56 -26.33 -8.47
N LYS A 272 -26.87 -26.98 -9.43
CA LYS A 272 -25.56 -26.54 -9.92
C LYS A 272 -25.64 -25.23 -10.67
N GLN A 273 -26.70 -25.01 -11.45
CA GLN A 273 -26.96 -23.74 -12.14
C GLN A 273 -27.17 -22.61 -11.14
N ALA A 274 -28.04 -22.79 -10.14
CA ALA A 274 -28.29 -21.81 -9.08
C ALA A 274 -27.04 -21.51 -8.23
N SER A 275 -26.19 -22.52 -8.02
CA SER A 275 -24.90 -22.34 -7.32
C SER A 275 -23.89 -21.56 -8.16
N THR A 276 -23.88 -21.77 -9.49
CA THR A 276 -23.06 -21.01 -10.44
C THR A 276 -23.49 -19.55 -10.51
N THR A 277 -24.80 -19.28 -10.58
CA THR A 277 -25.35 -17.91 -10.55
C THR A 277 -24.97 -17.18 -9.26
N ARG A 278 -25.12 -17.84 -8.09
CA ARG A 278 -24.72 -17.27 -6.79
C ARG A 278 -23.22 -16.97 -6.71
N LEU A 279 -22.36 -17.82 -7.26
CA LEU A 279 -20.92 -17.54 -7.35
C LEU A 279 -20.61 -16.36 -8.27
N ASN A 280 -21.26 -16.25 -9.43
CA ASN A 280 -21.07 -15.12 -10.35
C ASN A 280 -21.50 -13.79 -9.72
N GLN A 281 -22.65 -13.75 -9.05
CA GLN A 281 -23.09 -12.57 -8.27
C GLN A 281 -22.06 -12.17 -7.21
N ARG A 282 -21.49 -13.14 -6.49
CA ARG A 282 -20.43 -12.90 -5.50
C ARG A 282 -19.12 -12.42 -6.14
N ILE A 283 -18.76 -12.91 -7.33
CA ILE A 283 -17.59 -12.44 -8.09
C ILE A 283 -17.75 -10.97 -8.47
N GLU A 284 -18.90 -10.55 -8.98
CA GLU A 284 -19.14 -9.13 -9.31
C GLU A 284 -19.14 -8.24 -8.06
N ALA A 285 -19.73 -8.69 -6.95
CA ALA A 285 -19.67 -7.97 -5.67
C ALA A 285 -18.24 -7.85 -5.10
N MET A 286 -17.37 -8.84 -5.32
CA MET A 286 -15.96 -8.77 -4.92
C MET A 286 -15.15 -7.84 -5.84
N LYS A 287 -15.44 -7.80 -7.15
CA LYS A 287 -14.82 -6.85 -8.09
C LYS A 287 -15.17 -5.39 -7.79
N THR A 288 -16.42 -5.07 -7.48
CA THR A 288 -16.82 -3.69 -7.17
C THR A 288 -16.15 -3.18 -5.90
N GLU A 289 -16.03 -4.04 -4.88
CA GLU A 289 -15.31 -3.74 -3.65
C GLU A 289 -13.78 -3.68 -3.85
N GLN A 290 -13.20 -4.46 -4.77
CA GLN A 290 -11.80 -4.34 -5.20
C GLN A 290 -11.52 -2.95 -5.78
N VAL A 291 -12.31 -2.49 -6.76
CA VAL A 291 -12.18 -1.15 -7.35
C VAL A 291 -12.31 -0.05 -6.29
N ARG A 292 -13.23 -0.21 -5.34
CA ARG A 292 -13.39 0.73 -4.20
C ARG A 292 -12.13 0.79 -3.32
N ARG A 293 -11.50 -0.35 -3.06
CA ARG A 293 -10.27 -0.45 -2.25
C ARG A 293 -9.04 0.09 -2.98
N GLU A 294 -8.95 -0.09 -4.29
CA GLU A 294 -7.92 0.51 -5.14
C GLU A 294 -8.01 2.04 -5.14
N ALA A 295 -9.22 2.60 -5.25
CA ALA A 295 -9.45 4.04 -5.12
C ALA A 295 -9.03 4.57 -3.73
N LEU A 296 -9.41 3.87 -2.65
CA LEU A 296 -8.98 4.19 -1.29
C LEU A 296 -7.46 4.10 -1.10
N LEU A 297 -6.81 3.11 -1.72
CA LEU A 297 -5.36 2.94 -1.70
C LEU A 297 -4.65 4.12 -2.39
N ALA A 298 -5.16 4.55 -3.55
CA ALA A 298 -4.67 5.73 -4.26
C ALA A 298 -4.83 7.01 -3.41
N GLU A 299 -5.99 7.19 -2.75
CA GLU A 299 -6.25 8.31 -1.85
C GLU A 299 -5.27 8.33 -0.65
N ILE A 300 -5.03 7.17 -0.02
CA ILE A 300 -4.08 7.02 1.09
C ILE A 300 -2.65 7.35 0.62
N ARG A 301 -2.24 6.87 -0.57
CA ARG A 301 -0.93 7.18 -1.16
C ARG A 301 -0.76 8.66 -1.46
N GLY A 302 -1.78 9.33 -2.02
CA GLY A 302 -1.78 10.78 -2.24
C GLY A 302 -1.68 11.59 -0.94
N LYS A 303 -2.45 11.20 0.09
CA LYS A 303 -2.36 11.82 1.43
C LYS A 303 -0.99 11.60 2.09
N LYS A 304 -0.38 10.43 1.90
CA LYS A 304 0.96 10.09 2.40
C LYS A 304 2.05 10.87 1.68
N SER A 305 2.02 10.99 0.35
CA SER A 305 3.03 11.75 -0.42
C SER A 305 2.98 13.24 -0.09
N LEU A 306 1.78 13.83 0.00
CA LEU A 306 1.60 15.23 0.44
C LEU A 306 2.14 15.45 1.85
N GLN A 307 1.91 14.50 2.77
CA GLN A 307 2.44 14.60 4.14
C GLN A 307 3.97 14.46 4.20
N LEU A 308 4.58 13.65 3.33
CA LEU A 308 6.03 13.53 3.17
C LEU A 308 6.66 14.80 2.57
N ALA A 309 6.04 15.38 1.53
CA ALA A 309 6.46 16.65 0.95
C ALA A 309 6.43 17.79 1.99
N ALA A 310 5.41 17.82 2.85
CA ALA A 310 5.35 18.76 3.97
C ALA A 310 6.50 18.56 4.97
N ILE A 311 6.87 17.31 5.30
CA ILE A 311 8.03 17.01 6.17
C ILE A 311 9.33 17.48 5.52
N ALA A 312 9.52 17.25 4.21
CA ALA A 312 10.70 17.69 3.47
C ALA A 312 10.81 19.23 3.45
N SER A 313 9.70 19.92 3.16
CA SER A 313 9.63 21.38 3.16
C SER A 313 9.93 21.96 4.55
N LEU A 314 9.39 21.37 5.62
CA LEU A 314 9.70 21.74 7.00
C LEU A 314 11.20 21.59 7.29
N ASN A 315 11.80 20.43 7.01
CA ASN A 315 13.24 20.19 7.24
C ASN A 315 14.16 21.16 6.46
N ALA A 316 13.76 21.57 5.25
CA ALA A 316 14.49 22.57 4.48
C ALA A 316 14.45 23.95 5.17
N SER A 317 13.26 24.35 5.65
CA SER A 317 13.04 25.62 6.37
C SER A 317 13.85 25.72 7.67
N ALA A 318 13.95 24.60 8.39
CA ALA A 318 14.77 24.49 9.60
C ALA A 318 16.25 24.81 9.31
N ARG A 319 16.85 24.11 8.33
CA ARG A 319 18.25 24.28 7.95
C ARG A 319 18.55 25.69 7.42
N GLU A 320 17.55 26.35 6.85
CA GLU A 320 17.65 27.74 6.41
C GLU A 320 17.76 28.71 7.61
N LEU A 321 17.04 28.43 8.72
CA LEU A 321 17.14 29.25 9.93
C LEU A 321 18.52 29.15 10.57
N ASP A 322 18.99 27.92 10.78
CA ASP A 322 20.25 27.67 11.49
C ASP A 322 21.41 28.35 10.75
N ARG A 323 21.48 28.19 9.41
CA ARG A 323 22.41 28.93 8.53
C ARG A 323 22.28 30.45 8.61
N THR A 324 21.06 30.97 8.72
CA THR A 324 20.83 32.42 8.78
C THR A 324 21.37 33.01 10.09
N VAL A 325 21.14 32.31 11.21
CA VAL A 325 21.63 32.71 12.54
C VAL A 325 23.15 32.57 12.65
N GLU A 326 23.74 31.50 12.10
CA GLU A 326 25.19 31.32 12.01
C GLU A 326 25.84 32.40 11.14
N ALA A 327 25.26 32.72 9.98
CA ALA A 327 25.78 33.77 9.09
C ALA A 327 25.79 35.15 9.76
N PHE A 328 24.79 35.48 10.60
CA PHE A 328 24.83 36.70 11.41
C PHE A 328 25.89 36.64 12.52
N SER A 329 26.03 35.49 13.20
CA SER A 329 27.03 35.28 14.25
C SER A 329 28.47 35.39 13.71
N ALA A 330 28.73 34.94 12.49
CA ALA A 330 30.04 34.97 11.83
C ALA A 330 30.37 36.30 11.13
N LYS A 331 29.37 37.15 10.83
CA LYS A 331 29.59 38.48 10.21
C LYS A 331 29.64 39.65 11.21
N ALA A 332 29.42 39.41 12.50
CA ALA A 332 29.63 40.42 13.52
C ALA A 332 31.13 40.76 13.61
N PRO A 333 31.58 41.99 13.26
CA PRO A 333 32.97 42.36 13.41
C PRO A 333 33.29 42.44 14.89
N SER A 334 34.32 41.72 15.34
CA SER A 334 35.03 42.14 16.54
C SER A 334 35.57 43.55 16.26
N ALA A 335 35.21 44.51 17.11
CA ALA A 335 35.41 45.95 16.93
C ALA A 335 34.64 46.64 15.78
N SER A 336 33.40 47.06 16.07
CA SER A 336 32.97 48.41 15.67
C SER A 336 32.06 49.03 16.74
N SER A 337 32.60 49.99 17.47
CA SER A 337 31.86 50.85 18.39
C SER A 337 30.87 51.74 17.63
N SER A 338 29.62 51.28 17.52
CA SER A 338 28.44 52.16 17.41
C SER A 338 27.65 51.96 18.69
N PRO A 339 27.14 53.03 19.33
CA PRO A 339 26.50 52.91 20.63
C PRO A 339 25.20 52.11 20.51
N VAL A 340 25.25 50.84 20.91
CA VAL A 340 24.12 50.27 21.65
C VAL A 340 23.92 51.23 22.82
N MET A 341 22.72 51.81 22.95
CA MET A 341 22.40 52.75 24.03
C MET A 341 22.89 52.18 25.35
N PRO A 342 23.57 52.97 26.21
CA PRO A 342 24.31 52.45 27.36
C PRO A 342 23.34 51.76 28.34
N ALA A 343 23.24 50.45 28.20
CA ALA A 343 22.56 49.62 29.16
C ALA A 343 23.40 49.63 30.44
N GLU A 344 22.77 49.97 31.56
CA GLU A 344 23.46 50.15 32.84
C GLU A 344 24.26 48.91 33.30
N LYS A 345 23.94 47.73 32.76
CA LYS A 345 24.57 46.43 33.07
C LYS A 345 24.59 45.56 31.80
N PRO A 346 25.70 44.86 31.50
CA PRO A 346 25.78 43.93 30.36
C PRO A 346 24.68 42.86 30.39
N PHE A 347 24.28 42.33 29.22
CA PHE A 347 23.20 41.33 29.12
C PHE A 347 23.43 40.14 30.06
N ALA A 348 24.67 39.61 30.10
CA ALA A 348 25.08 38.52 30.98
C ALA A 348 24.84 38.78 32.48
N ALA A 349 24.90 40.04 32.93
CA ALA A 349 24.65 40.45 34.31
C ALA A 349 23.16 40.50 34.68
N LEU A 350 22.25 40.41 33.70
CA LEU A 350 20.80 40.34 33.90
C LEU A 350 20.24 38.90 33.93
N LYS A 351 21.11 37.90 34.09
CA LYS A 351 20.71 36.51 34.26
C LYS A 351 19.83 36.34 35.50
N GLY A 352 18.56 35.98 35.28
CA GLY A 352 17.53 35.85 36.32
C GLY A 352 16.82 37.17 36.66
N LEU A 353 17.05 38.23 35.88
CA LEU A 353 16.50 39.58 36.08
C LEU A 353 15.72 40.12 34.87
N LEU A 354 15.75 39.46 33.70
CA LEU A 354 15.01 39.91 32.52
C LEU A 354 13.50 39.89 32.76
N MET A 355 12.78 40.83 32.15
CA MET A 355 11.32 40.83 32.16
C MET A 355 10.74 39.70 31.29
N MET A 356 9.50 39.30 31.56
CA MET A 356 8.73 38.48 30.62
C MET A 356 8.47 39.28 29.33
N PRO A 357 8.74 38.74 28.14
CA PRO A 357 8.54 39.46 26.87
C PRO A 357 7.07 39.71 26.52
N VAL A 358 6.14 38.97 27.15
CA VAL A 358 4.70 39.15 26.96
C VAL A 358 3.94 38.70 28.21
N LYS A 359 2.78 39.29 28.49
CA LYS A 359 1.89 38.79 29.55
C LYS A 359 1.20 37.52 29.05
N GLY A 360 1.52 36.39 29.67
CA GLY A 360 0.96 35.11 29.25
C GLY A 360 1.44 33.93 30.09
N LYS A 361 0.92 32.74 29.79
CA LYS A 361 1.25 31.49 30.49
C LYS A 361 2.25 30.69 29.66
N ILE A 362 3.37 30.29 30.25
CA ILE A 362 4.32 29.39 29.59
C ILE A 362 3.66 28.01 29.41
N VAL A 363 3.52 27.57 28.15
CA VAL A 363 2.85 26.31 27.78
C VAL A 363 3.82 25.24 27.25
N SER A 364 5.07 25.61 26.95
CA SER A 364 6.14 24.63 26.74
C SER A 364 7.50 25.18 27.13
N PHE A 365 8.33 24.32 27.71
CA PHE A 365 9.62 24.65 28.31
C PHE A 365 10.81 24.34 27.38
N PHE A 366 11.92 25.03 27.59
CA PHE A 366 13.19 24.75 26.91
C PHE A 366 13.76 23.39 27.31
N GLY A 367 14.52 22.78 26.39
CA GLY A 367 15.33 21.60 26.65
C GLY A 367 14.70 20.32 26.14
N HIS A 368 15.13 19.18 26.70
CA HIS A 368 14.58 17.88 26.33
C HIS A 368 13.22 17.64 26.96
N TYR A 369 12.25 17.23 26.14
CA TYR A 369 10.96 16.73 26.63
C TYR A 369 10.63 15.39 25.98
N LYS A 370 10.01 14.52 26.76
CA LYS A 370 9.58 13.18 26.34
C LYS A 370 8.10 13.25 25.98
N ASP A 371 7.79 13.13 24.70
CA ASP A 371 6.38 13.13 24.28
C ASP A 371 5.72 11.80 24.68
N SER A 372 4.81 11.85 25.65
CA SER A 372 4.12 10.69 26.21
C SER A 372 3.25 9.95 25.18
N LYS A 373 2.86 10.61 24.08
CA LYS A 373 2.04 10.06 22.98
C LYS A 373 2.87 9.45 21.85
N PHE A 374 4.19 9.67 21.86
CA PHE A 374 5.11 9.23 20.81
C PHE A 374 6.34 8.43 21.28
N LYS A 375 6.67 8.45 22.59
CA LYS A 375 7.88 7.84 23.15
C LYS A 375 9.19 8.32 22.50
N VAL A 376 9.20 9.54 21.95
CA VAL A 376 10.39 10.20 21.37
C VAL A 376 10.85 11.32 22.30
N THR A 377 12.15 11.44 22.50
CA THR A 377 12.79 12.58 23.16
C THR A 377 13.03 13.68 22.12
N ASN A 378 12.31 14.79 22.23
CA ASN A 378 12.52 15.97 21.41
C ASN A 378 13.38 16.99 22.18
N PHE A 379 13.94 17.98 21.47
CA PHE A 379 14.57 19.16 22.07
C PHE A 379 13.76 20.39 21.66
N GLN A 380 13.69 21.39 22.55
CA GLN A 380 13.01 22.66 22.31
C GLN A 380 13.98 23.81 22.63
N SER A 381 14.34 24.60 21.63
CA SER A 381 15.32 25.69 21.68
C SER A 381 14.85 27.00 22.36
N GLY A 382 13.63 27.03 22.89
CA GLY A 382 13.07 28.21 23.57
C GLY A 382 11.88 27.89 24.48
N ILE A 383 11.08 28.88 24.81
CA ILE A 383 9.78 28.70 25.49
C ILE A 383 8.64 29.13 24.57
N ASN A 384 7.45 28.55 24.75
CA ASN A 384 6.23 29.09 24.14
C ASN A 384 5.37 29.69 25.25
N ILE A 385 4.98 30.95 25.08
CA ILE A 385 4.15 31.71 26.02
C ILE A 385 2.80 31.92 25.34
N LYS A 386 1.76 31.25 25.85
CA LYS A 386 0.39 31.47 25.40
C LYS A 386 -0.10 32.81 25.93
N ALA A 387 -0.46 33.68 25.01
CA ALA A 387 -1.02 35.00 25.22
C ALA A 387 -2.10 35.23 24.15
N ASP A 388 -2.99 36.20 24.37
CA ASP A 388 -4.05 36.48 23.42
C ASP A 388 -3.50 37.20 22.18
N ARG A 389 -4.14 37.01 21.03
CA ARG A 389 -3.75 37.64 19.76
C ARG A 389 -3.88 39.17 19.89
N GLY A 390 -2.87 39.90 19.43
CA GLY A 390 -2.76 41.34 19.61
C GLY A 390 -2.07 41.79 20.92
N GLU A 391 -1.80 40.90 21.88
CA GLU A 391 -1.10 41.29 23.13
C GLU A 391 0.30 41.86 22.79
N PRO A 392 0.70 43.02 23.35
CA PRO A 392 1.97 43.67 23.05
C PRO A 392 3.17 42.86 23.56
N ILE A 393 4.11 42.58 22.65
CA ILE A 393 5.40 41.93 22.92
C ILE A 393 6.44 43.02 23.14
N ARG A 394 7.21 42.87 24.22
CA ARG A 394 8.26 43.80 24.63
C ARG A 394 9.64 43.18 24.50
N ALA A 395 10.61 44.00 24.12
CA ALA A 395 12.01 43.60 24.14
C ALA A 395 12.49 43.38 25.58
N VAL A 396 13.10 42.23 25.86
CA VAL A 396 13.54 41.91 27.22
C VAL A 396 14.74 42.74 27.70
N TYR A 397 15.48 43.35 26.76
CA TYR A 397 16.68 44.15 26.96
C TYR A 397 16.92 45.04 25.73
N SER A 398 17.72 46.10 25.86
CA SER A 398 18.06 47.00 24.76
C SER A 398 18.98 46.35 23.73
N GLY A 399 18.98 46.84 22.50
CA GLY A 399 19.75 46.20 21.44
C GLY A 399 19.49 46.77 20.05
N LYS A 400 19.84 45.97 19.03
CA LYS A 400 19.65 46.31 17.62
C LYS A 400 18.96 45.16 16.88
N THR A 401 17.96 45.49 16.08
CA THR A 401 17.18 44.50 15.32
C THR A 401 18.02 43.96 14.14
N LEU A 402 18.43 42.69 14.18
CA LEU A 402 19.20 42.06 13.08
C LEU A 402 18.32 41.48 11.98
N PHE A 403 17.13 41.02 12.35
CA PHE A 403 16.15 40.42 11.45
C PHE A 403 14.76 40.83 11.90
N SER A 404 13.90 41.21 10.96
CA SER A 404 12.48 41.47 11.19
C SER A 404 11.76 41.24 9.86
N SER A 405 11.24 40.01 9.68
CA SER A 405 10.50 39.61 8.48
C SER A 405 9.81 38.27 8.68
N TRP A 406 9.15 37.75 7.64
CA TRP A 406 8.65 36.38 7.63
C TRP A 406 9.79 35.36 7.56
N PHE A 407 9.79 34.39 8.46
CA PHE A 407 10.71 33.25 8.46
C PHE A 407 9.95 31.92 8.33
N LYS A 408 10.36 31.09 7.37
CA LYS A 408 9.65 29.86 7.02
C LYS A 408 9.66 28.86 8.19
N GLY A 409 8.47 28.50 8.67
CA GLY A 409 8.27 27.62 9.83
C GLY A 409 8.18 28.32 11.20
N PHE A 410 8.52 29.62 11.26
CA PHE A 410 8.46 30.46 12.45
C PHE A 410 7.46 31.64 12.32
N GLY A 411 6.96 31.91 11.11
CA GLY A 411 6.03 33.02 10.85
C GLY A 411 6.75 34.36 10.79
N ASN A 412 6.05 35.45 11.09
CA ASN A 412 6.73 36.72 11.34
C ASN A 412 7.66 36.55 12.55
N MET A 413 8.94 36.84 12.34
CA MET A 413 10.01 36.62 13.30
C MET A 413 10.91 37.85 13.39
N MET A 414 11.32 38.18 14.61
CA MET A 414 12.28 39.24 14.91
C MET A 414 13.46 38.66 15.69
N ILE A 415 14.68 39.08 15.36
CA ILE A 415 15.90 38.76 16.10
C ILE A 415 16.56 40.07 16.54
N ILE A 416 16.81 40.22 17.83
CA ILE A 416 17.48 41.37 18.42
C ILE A 416 18.85 40.93 18.95
N ASP A 417 19.89 41.69 18.61
CA ASP A 417 21.25 41.57 19.12
C ASP A 417 21.44 42.50 20.32
N HIS A 418 21.99 41.96 21.40
CA HIS A 418 22.18 42.62 22.68
C HIS A 418 23.66 42.89 23.01
N GLY A 419 24.57 42.63 22.07
CA GLY A 419 26.01 42.64 22.30
C GLY A 419 26.52 41.29 22.84
N ASP A 420 27.85 41.13 22.89
CA ASP A 420 28.54 39.93 23.39
C ASP A 420 27.99 38.59 22.82
N HIS A 421 27.58 38.61 21.55
CA HIS A 421 26.95 37.48 20.85
C HIS A 421 25.67 36.92 21.52
N TYR A 422 24.97 37.73 22.31
CA TYR A 422 23.64 37.44 22.83
C TYR A 422 22.55 37.90 21.87
N TYR A 423 21.65 36.97 21.53
CA TYR A 423 20.50 37.24 20.67
C TYR A 423 19.21 36.80 21.35
N THR A 424 18.13 37.55 21.14
CA THR A 424 16.78 37.08 21.45
C THR A 424 15.97 36.91 20.17
N VAL A 425 15.19 35.82 20.11
CA VAL A 425 14.33 35.48 18.97
C VAL A 425 12.88 35.54 19.43
N TYR A 426 12.06 36.29 18.70
CA TYR A 426 10.62 36.43 18.90
C TYR A 426 9.93 35.94 17.63
N ALA A 427 9.09 34.91 17.71
CA ALA A 427 8.44 34.29 16.56
C ALA A 427 6.93 34.10 16.80
N HIS A 428 6.20 33.85 15.70
CA HIS A 428 4.73 33.87 15.62
C HIS A 428 4.12 35.25 15.87
N LEU A 429 4.79 36.30 15.42
CA LEU A 429 4.35 37.69 15.57
C LEU A 429 3.15 37.98 14.63
N GLU A 430 2.30 38.93 14.97
CA GLU A 430 1.30 39.46 14.04
C GLU A 430 1.87 40.69 13.31
N GLU A 431 1.94 41.82 14.02
CA GLU A 431 2.59 43.04 13.54
C GLU A 431 4.00 43.18 14.11
N GLN A 432 4.90 43.83 13.35
CA GLN A 432 6.28 44.11 13.73
C GLN A 432 6.49 45.64 13.68
N PHE A 433 6.89 46.23 14.80
CA PHE A 433 7.07 47.69 14.94
C PHE A 433 8.54 48.14 14.76
N LYS A 434 9.45 47.19 14.50
CA LYS A 434 10.88 47.44 14.26
C LYS A 434 11.32 46.79 12.95
N SER A 435 12.09 47.53 12.18
CA SER A 435 12.77 47.09 10.96
C SER A 435 14.19 46.62 11.25
N LYS A 436 14.79 45.90 10.30
CA LYS A 436 16.21 45.52 10.39
C LYS A 436 17.10 46.76 10.44
N GLY A 437 17.91 46.86 11.48
CA GLY A 437 18.81 47.98 11.75
C GLY A 437 18.34 48.87 12.89
N ASP A 438 17.06 48.82 13.27
CA ASP A 438 16.49 49.73 14.25
C ASP A 438 17.02 49.45 15.66
N PRO A 439 17.34 50.51 16.45
CA PRO A 439 17.61 50.37 17.86
C PRO A 439 16.33 50.03 18.63
N VAL A 440 16.50 49.32 19.74
CA VAL A 440 15.41 48.87 20.61
C VAL A 440 15.78 49.13 22.07
N GLU A 441 14.83 49.62 22.86
CA GLU A 441 15.00 49.84 24.29
C GLU A 441 14.43 48.67 25.13
N ALA A 442 14.98 48.48 26.34
CA ALA A 442 14.47 47.46 27.27
C ALA A 442 13.04 47.79 27.71
N GLY A 443 12.09 46.89 27.46
CA GLY A 443 10.67 47.08 27.74
C GLY A 443 9.88 47.80 26.63
N GLU A 444 10.53 48.24 25.56
CA GLU A 444 9.86 48.82 24.39
C GLU A 444 8.95 47.78 23.72
N VAL A 445 7.77 48.20 23.23
CA VAL A 445 6.87 47.32 22.47
C VAL A 445 7.41 47.18 21.04
N ILE A 446 7.77 45.96 20.65
CA ILE A 446 8.44 45.66 19.37
C ILE A 446 7.54 44.95 18.36
N ALA A 447 6.47 44.30 18.83
CA ALA A 447 5.56 43.50 18.03
C ALA A 447 4.26 43.21 18.78
N THR A 448 3.30 42.56 18.12
CA THR A 448 2.10 41.97 18.73
C THR A 448 2.09 40.45 18.60
N VAL A 449 1.46 39.75 19.56
CA VAL A 449 1.27 38.30 19.49
C VAL A 449 0.37 37.93 18.31
N GLY A 450 0.83 37.02 17.47
CA GLY A 450 0.03 36.42 16.41
C GLY A 450 -0.10 34.90 16.55
N ASP A 451 -0.59 34.30 15.47
CA ASP A 451 -0.58 32.87 15.21
C ASP A 451 0.24 32.52 13.94
N THR A 452 0.99 33.49 13.39
CA THR A 452 1.69 33.33 12.11
C THR A 452 2.69 32.18 12.16
N GLY A 453 2.49 31.18 11.30
CA GLY A 453 3.34 29.99 11.30
C GLY A 453 3.33 29.17 12.60
N SER A 454 2.42 29.41 13.56
CA SER A 454 2.21 28.60 14.78
C SER A 454 1.31 27.39 14.46
N LEU A 455 1.45 26.28 15.19
CA LEU A 455 0.42 25.21 15.21
C LEU A 455 -0.33 25.09 16.55
N THR A 456 0.05 25.86 17.57
CA THR A 456 -0.59 25.81 18.90
C THR A 456 -1.62 26.91 19.13
N GLY A 457 -1.94 27.70 18.10
CA GLY A 457 -2.73 28.93 18.19
C GLY A 457 -1.89 30.14 18.59
N ALA A 458 -2.57 31.22 18.97
CA ALA A 458 -1.92 32.48 19.35
C ALA A 458 -0.97 32.31 20.55
N GLY A 459 0.22 32.93 20.44
CA GLY A 459 1.23 32.91 21.48
C GLY A 459 2.64 33.13 20.92
N LEU A 460 3.52 33.66 21.77
CA LEU A 460 4.90 33.97 21.43
C LEU A 460 5.79 32.72 21.56
N HIS A 461 6.58 32.41 20.53
CA HIS A 461 7.76 31.57 20.70
C HIS A 461 8.99 32.45 20.96
N PHE A 462 9.67 32.23 22.09
CA PHE A 462 10.77 33.06 22.58
C PHE A 462 12.03 32.22 22.84
N GLU A 463 13.16 32.63 22.25
CA GLU A 463 14.48 32.02 22.49
C GLU A 463 15.48 33.07 23.00
N VAL A 464 16.40 32.62 23.87
CA VAL A 464 17.64 33.35 24.19
C VAL A 464 18.78 32.52 23.60
N ARG A 465 19.68 33.15 22.85
CA ARG A 465 20.85 32.49 22.23
C ARG A 465 22.15 33.18 22.63
N HIS A 466 23.23 32.42 22.71
CA HIS A 466 24.59 32.93 22.94
C HIS A 466 25.56 32.20 21.99
N HIS A 467 26.34 32.96 21.22
CA HIS A 467 27.12 32.45 20.08
C HIS A 467 26.27 31.53 19.16
N GLY A 468 25.06 31.99 18.82
CA GLY A 468 24.09 31.25 17.99
C GLY A 468 23.40 30.05 18.66
N LYS A 469 23.98 29.48 19.73
CA LYS A 469 23.43 28.32 20.45
C LYS A 469 22.26 28.71 21.36
N PRO A 470 21.12 27.99 21.35
CA PRO A 470 19.98 28.28 22.20
C PRO A 470 20.22 27.92 23.68
N MET A 471 19.81 28.81 24.57
CA MET A 471 19.90 28.73 26.03
C MET A 471 18.51 28.68 26.66
N ASN A 472 18.40 28.13 27.89
CA ASN A 472 17.13 28.10 28.61
C ASN A 472 16.66 29.53 28.99
N PRO A 473 15.57 30.07 28.40
CA PRO A 473 15.11 31.43 28.68
C PRO A 473 14.67 31.63 30.13
N LEU A 474 14.22 30.56 30.82
CA LEU A 474 13.83 30.64 32.24
C LEU A 474 15.02 30.77 33.20
N GLY A 475 16.25 30.56 32.71
CA GLY A 475 17.46 30.93 33.46
C GLY A 475 17.77 32.43 33.42
N TRP A 476 17.08 33.18 32.56
CA TRP A 476 17.29 34.61 32.32
C TRP A 476 16.14 35.48 32.83
N ILE A 477 14.90 35.01 32.69
CA ILE A 477 13.70 35.71 33.12
C ILE A 477 13.59 35.72 34.66
N LYS A 478 13.25 36.89 35.22
CA LYS A 478 12.95 37.07 36.64
C LYS A 478 11.75 36.21 37.04
N LYS A 479 11.94 35.37 38.05
CA LYS A 479 10.83 34.66 38.70
C LYS A 479 10.01 35.68 39.48
N GLY A 480 8.78 35.92 39.02
CA GLY A 480 7.76 36.70 39.71
C GLY A 480 7.02 35.88 40.75
#